data_AF-A0A8H8MFY8-F1
#
_entry.id   AF-A0A8H8MFY8-F1
#
_cell.length_a   1.000
_cell.length_b   1.000
_cell.length_c   1.000
_cell.angle_alpha   90.00
_cell.angle_beta   90.00
_cell.angle_gamma   90.00
#
_symmetry.space_group_name_H-M   'P 1'
#
loop_
_entity.id
_entity.type
_entity.pdbx_description
1 polymer ?
#
loop_
_entity_poly.entity_id
_entity_poly.type
_entity_poly.pdbx_seq_one_letter_code
_entity_poly.pdbx_strand_id
1 'polypeptide(L)'
;MSQFLTASSEKPEGSQAPIDPRLLDLLRNLRTLPTSLSDHPGIYPFPKLTIDAHDAQHYGSPQAALVHRLELIFGERNTSQMVRFRGRGPSLEAVVYTFSKYIDGEHGDNKLLWSWVHHLTKSAIKQSKSILSKSKASPKKSRYRKTGKRNGPQPRTKRSEAEVRAKKQASAIRYPHDPNDLEDDPPNDESGSGRSRDELLDKLTAPCHSITDPSHHRVRCSGIGCGWSWAGPRIGARVLRHAYRCGGLDDDLRTETEVLPVINAQQREDTINHALLKFLCDRMIAPSAVDCSRWREFIEAIDPSVHTASASTIADSFVTTEAAYIHEASVHELSQHDHLTLSYDGGTTRKHESVYTVHITNPATREAHIMEGNEASGVSHTAEHICSVIDKALKEVGPGHFAAIVSDNAGNTRAARSLMQQEYPWIITLQDACHQLNNAAKDVGQLDYFQECIEQLRSIIKHFHSSSYAARHLAALRVAYHIAEGLVAIGLTRFASIYYAAYSTLKCLPLIRELISSGVLDINAASPLYWMVDRNAVWKFQEQLAQLVAVLEPFA
;
A
#
# COMPACT_ATOMS: atom_id res chain seq x y z
N MET A 1 -20.02 8.80 58.25
CA MET A 1 -19.66 8.01 59.45
C MET A 1 -20.20 6.62 59.20
N SER A 2 -19.50 5.49 59.21
CA SER A 2 -18.13 5.03 59.51
C SER A 2 -18.23 3.54 59.10
N GLN A 3 -17.35 2.86 58.36
CA GLN A 3 -15.94 2.65 58.58
C GLN A 3 -15.38 1.89 57.36
N PHE A 4 -14.26 2.37 56.82
CA PHE A 4 -13.41 1.68 55.83
C PHE A 4 -12.20 1.06 56.57
N LEU A 5 -11.73 -0.07 56.03
CA LEU A 5 -10.34 -0.55 55.92
C LEU A 5 -9.44 -0.59 57.16
N THR A 6 -9.01 -1.81 57.49
CA THR A 6 -7.75 -2.10 58.17
C THR A 6 -6.87 -2.96 57.27
N ALA A 7 -5.82 -2.36 56.72
CA ALA A 7 -4.62 -3.06 56.28
C ALA A 7 -3.42 -2.12 56.51
N SER A 8 -2.63 -2.44 57.55
CA SER A 8 -1.40 -1.77 57.97
C SER A 8 -0.34 -1.85 56.86
N SER A 9 0.17 -0.71 56.37
CA SER A 9 1.42 -0.06 56.79
C SER A 9 2.71 -0.64 56.18
N GLU A 10 3.01 -0.21 54.96
CA GLU A 10 4.40 0.11 54.53
C GLU A 10 4.39 1.49 53.84
N LYS A 11 5.42 2.31 54.15
CA LYS A 11 5.52 3.74 53.82
C LYS A 11 5.70 4.01 52.31
N PRO A 12 5.28 5.18 51.79
CA PRO A 12 5.63 5.60 50.44
C PRO A 12 7.01 6.26 50.43
N GLU A 13 8.01 5.61 49.82
CA GLU A 13 9.25 6.28 49.44
C GLU A 13 9.04 7.07 48.14
N GLY A 14 8.65 8.33 48.30
CA GLY A 14 8.60 9.33 47.23
C GLY A 14 9.64 10.43 47.47
N SER A 15 10.91 10.10 47.32
CA SER A 15 12.00 11.08 47.20
C SER A 15 12.32 11.24 45.71
N GLN A 16 11.66 12.17 45.02
CA GLN A 16 12.05 12.54 43.66
C GLN A 16 13.43 13.23 43.73
N ALA A 17 14.44 12.57 43.15
CA ALA A 17 15.75 13.17 42.96
C ALA A 17 15.64 14.53 42.25
N PRO A 18 16.48 15.53 42.59
CA PRO A 18 16.47 16.81 41.90
C PRO A 18 16.75 16.60 40.41
N ILE A 19 15.84 17.08 39.54
CA ILE A 19 15.98 17.02 38.08
C ILE A 19 17.30 17.69 37.67
N ASP A 20 18.11 16.99 36.86
CA ASP A 20 19.41 17.47 36.37
C ASP A 20 19.30 18.88 35.75
N PRO A 21 20.19 19.83 36.09
CA PRO A 21 20.17 21.20 35.55
C PRO A 21 20.11 21.29 34.02
N ARG A 22 20.68 20.32 33.29
CA ARG A 22 20.65 20.25 31.81
C ARG A 22 19.25 19.91 31.28
N LEU A 23 18.51 19.07 32.00
CA LEU A 23 17.12 18.75 31.68
C LEU A 23 16.18 19.93 31.99
N LEU A 24 16.48 20.68 33.05
CA LEU A 24 15.79 21.94 33.35
C LEU A 24 16.05 23.02 32.28
N ASP A 25 17.26 23.08 31.72
CA ASP A 25 17.58 23.97 30.61
C ASP A 25 16.79 23.61 29.34
N LEU A 26 16.69 22.32 29.01
CA LEU A 26 15.82 21.86 27.92
C LEU A 26 14.36 22.27 28.15
N LEU A 27 13.82 22.03 29.35
CA LEU A 27 12.44 22.40 29.69
C LEU A 27 12.18 23.90 29.52
N ARG A 28 13.10 24.76 29.99
CA ARG A 28 13.00 26.21 29.83
C ARG A 28 12.97 26.59 28.35
N ASN A 29 13.86 26.03 27.54
CA ASN A 29 13.93 26.36 26.11
C ASN A 29 12.70 25.87 25.33
N LEU A 30 12.14 24.70 25.67
CA LEU A 30 10.88 24.21 25.07
C LEU A 30 9.69 25.13 25.40
N ARG A 31 9.65 25.71 26.60
CA ARG A 31 8.60 26.70 26.98
C ARG A 31 8.74 28.03 26.26
N THR A 32 9.93 28.37 25.78
CA THR A 32 10.16 29.60 24.98
C THR A 32 9.84 29.44 23.49
N LEU A 33 9.32 28.27 23.07
CA LEU A 33 8.91 28.07 21.69
C LEU A 33 7.78 29.04 21.27
N PRO A 34 7.77 29.52 20.01
CA PRO A 34 6.86 30.59 19.61
C PRO A 34 5.38 30.24 19.74
N THR A 35 4.56 31.25 20.06
CA THR A 35 3.09 31.13 20.14
C THR A 35 2.43 30.84 18.80
N SER A 36 3.14 30.99 17.69
CA SER A 36 2.68 30.58 16.35
C SER A 36 2.65 29.07 16.15
N LEU A 37 3.29 28.29 17.02
CA LEU A 37 3.13 26.84 17.06
C LEU A 37 1.87 26.50 17.83
N SER A 38 1.03 25.65 17.24
CA SER A 38 -0.19 25.15 17.86
C SER A 38 0.13 24.30 19.10
N ASP A 39 -0.73 24.44 20.10
CA ASP A 39 -0.74 23.62 21.31
C ASP A 39 -1.44 22.30 20.95
N HIS A 40 -0.66 21.27 20.62
CA HIS A 40 -1.17 19.99 20.12
C HIS A 40 -0.82 18.87 21.10
N PRO A 41 -1.74 18.45 21.97
CA PRO A 41 -1.47 17.41 22.94
C PRO A 41 -1.25 16.01 22.31
N GLY A 42 -1.60 15.81 21.03
CA GLY A 42 -1.54 14.51 20.35
C GLY A 42 -0.35 14.26 19.41
N ILE A 43 0.49 15.26 19.12
CA ILE A 43 1.62 15.09 18.17
C ILE A 43 2.81 14.38 18.82
N TYR A 44 2.98 14.53 20.13
CA TYR A 44 4.11 14.00 20.87
C TYR A 44 3.64 12.94 21.88
N PRO A 45 4.01 11.66 21.72
CA PRO A 45 3.49 10.58 22.56
C PRO A 45 4.15 10.46 23.94
N PHE A 46 5.05 11.37 24.31
CA PHE A 46 5.84 11.29 25.56
C PHE A 46 5.02 11.11 26.86
N PRO A 47 3.83 11.71 27.04
CA PRO A 47 3.03 11.48 28.25
C PRO A 47 2.60 10.01 28.46
N LYS A 48 2.51 9.23 27.37
CA LYS A 48 2.11 7.81 27.39
C LYS A 48 3.26 6.88 27.00
N LEU A 49 4.48 7.39 26.81
CA LEU A 49 5.60 6.61 26.31
C LEU A 49 6.18 5.72 27.42
N THR A 50 5.94 4.43 27.31
CA THR A 50 6.59 3.39 28.11
C THR A 50 7.42 2.51 27.20
N ILE A 51 8.69 2.27 27.55
CA ILE A 51 9.51 1.29 26.86
C ILE A 51 9.21 -0.07 27.50
N ASP A 52 8.63 -0.99 26.72
CA ASP A 52 8.32 -2.33 27.20
C ASP A 52 9.57 -3.24 27.20
N ALA A 53 9.48 -4.38 27.89
CA ALA A 53 10.60 -5.31 28.03
C ALA A 53 11.02 -5.95 26.70
N HIS A 54 10.10 -6.07 25.73
CA HIS A 54 10.37 -6.63 24.41
C HIS A 54 11.17 -5.63 23.56
N ASP A 55 10.79 -4.35 23.56
CA ASP A 55 11.53 -3.26 22.93
C ASP A 55 12.93 -3.13 23.53
N ALA A 56 13.06 -3.19 24.85
CA ALA A 56 14.36 -3.15 25.52
C ALA A 56 15.27 -4.33 25.12
N GLN A 57 14.69 -5.53 24.96
CA GLN A 57 15.43 -6.72 24.50
C GLN A 57 15.81 -6.63 23.02
N HIS A 58 14.92 -6.13 22.17
CA HIS A 58 15.15 -5.99 20.73
C HIS A 58 16.26 -4.99 20.40
N TYR A 59 16.26 -3.83 21.08
CA TYR A 59 17.27 -2.78 20.89
C TYR A 59 18.48 -2.93 21.84
N GLY A 60 18.50 -3.99 22.66
CA GLY A 60 19.58 -4.33 23.58
C GLY A 60 19.62 -3.54 24.89
N SER A 61 18.88 -2.42 25.01
CA SER A 61 18.66 -1.72 26.28
C SER A 61 17.43 -0.80 26.21
N PRO A 62 16.81 -0.44 27.36
CA PRO A 62 15.74 0.56 27.40
C PRO A 62 16.17 1.93 26.82
N GLN A 63 17.44 2.29 26.97
CA GLN A 63 18.00 3.54 26.45
C GLN A 63 18.15 3.51 24.94
N ALA A 64 18.58 2.38 24.36
CA ALA A 64 18.66 2.21 22.92
C ALA A 64 17.27 2.24 22.28
N ALA A 65 16.29 1.61 22.92
CA ALA A 65 14.89 1.69 22.50
C ALA A 65 14.37 3.15 22.56
N LEU A 66 14.71 3.90 23.61
CA LEU A 66 14.35 5.32 23.69
C LEU A 66 15.02 6.18 22.59
N VAL A 67 16.30 5.95 22.29
CA VAL A 67 17.01 6.64 21.18
C VAL A 67 16.29 6.40 19.85
N HIS A 68 15.92 5.15 19.56
CA HIS A 68 15.16 4.80 18.36
C HIS A 68 13.79 5.49 18.32
N ARG A 69 13.07 5.55 19.46
CA ARG A 69 11.80 6.29 19.56
C ARG A 69 11.97 7.80 19.31
N LEU A 70 13.07 8.40 19.79
CA LEU A 70 13.39 9.80 19.52
C LEU A 70 13.67 10.05 18.03
N GLU A 71 14.34 9.12 17.35
CA GLU A 71 14.59 9.19 15.90
C GLU A 71 13.28 9.13 15.10
N LEU A 72 12.32 8.31 15.50
CA LEU A 72 10.99 8.28 14.85
C LEU A 72 10.22 9.60 15.03
N ILE A 73 10.32 10.22 16.22
CA ILE A 73 9.56 11.43 16.56
C ILE A 73 10.20 12.69 15.95
N PHE A 74 11.52 12.80 15.99
CA PHE A 74 12.26 14.01 15.62
C PHE A 74 13.07 13.89 14.33
N GLY A 75 13.16 12.69 13.74
CA GLY A 75 14.00 12.35 12.59
C GLY A 75 15.39 11.85 12.98
N GLU A 76 16.15 11.35 12.01
CA GLU A 76 17.53 10.88 12.23
C GLU A 76 18.41 11.97 12.87
N ARG A 77 19.25 11.57 13.82
CA ARG A 77 20.21 12.46 14.49
C ARG A 77 21.35 12.84 13.54
N ASN A 78 21.08 13.71 12.58
CA ASN A 78 22.12 14.31 11.76
C ASN A 78 22.57 15.62 12.43
N THR A 79 23.81 15.67 12.94
CA THR A 79 24.34 16.83 13.70
C THR A 79 24.27 18.16 12.94
N SER A 80 24.10 18.10 11.62
CA SER A 80 23.99 19.25 10.72
C SER A 80 22.53 19.70 10.47
N GLN A 81 21.53 18.83 10.67
CA GLN A 81 20.11 19.17 10.51
C GLN A 81 19.48 19.50 11.87
N MET A 82 18.69 20.58 11.91
CA MET A 82 18.02 21.04 13.13
C MET A 82 16.66 20.39 13.26
N VAL A 83 16.27 20.01 14.48
CA VAL A 83 14.93 19.48 14.76
C VAL A 83 13.91 20.60 14.55
N ARG A 84 12.89 20.35 13.73
CA ARG A 84 11.78 21.27 13.51
C ARG A 84 10.60 20.88 14.39
N PHE A 85 10.36 21.63 15.46
CA PHE A 85 9.22 21.37 16.35
C PHE A 85 7.91 21.66 15.62
N ARG A 86 7.00 20.68 15.62
CA ARG A 86 5.70 20.70 14.94
C ARG A 86 4.57 21.25 15.83
N GLY A 87 4.81 21.37 17.13
CA GLY A 87 3.88 21.91 18.11
C GLY A 87 4.60 22.28 19.41
N ARG A 88 3.88 22.87 20.35
CA ARG A 88 4.35 23.17 21.72
C ARG A 88 3.35 22.62 22.75
N GLY A 89 3.72 22.71 24.03
CA GLY A 89 2.80 22.39 25.14
C GLY A 89 3.21 21.15 25.96
N PRO A 90 2.35 20.73 26.90
CA PRO A 90 2.67 19.72 27.91
C PRO A 90 3.14 18.38 27.33
N SER A 91 2.61 17.97 26.17
CA SER A 91 3.01 16.72 25.52
C SER A 91 4.44 16.72 24.99
N LEU A 92 4.97 17.89 24.61
CA LEU A 92 6.38 18.03 24.24
C LEU A 92 7.26 18.16 25.48
N GLU A 93 6.82 18.91 26.49
CA GLU A 93 7.52 19.04 27.78
C GLU A 93 7.71 17.68 28.47
N ALA A 94 6.78 16.73 28.25
CA ALA A 94 6.85 15.37 28.77
C ALA A 94 8.10 14.57 28.34
N VAL A 95 8.80 15.00 27.27
CA VAL A 95 10.08 14.42 26.88
C VAL A 95 11.13 14.55 27.99
N VAL A 96 11.08 15.62 28.79
CA VAL A 96 12.05 15.89 29.87
C VAL A 96 11.90 14.85 30.99
N TYR A 97 10.67 14.49 31.35
CA TYR A 97 10.40 13.43 32.31
C TYR A 97 10.76 12.05 31.74
N THR A 98 10.59 11.85 30.44
CA THR A 98 11.04 10.64 29.75
C THR A 98 12.56 10.50 29.84
N PHE A 99 13.32 11.54 29.53
CA PHE A 99 14.78 11.54 29.73
C PHE A 99 15.13 11.28 31.20
N SER A 100 14.51 11.99 32.15
CA SER A 100 14.78 11.78 33.58
C SER A 100 14.56 10.35 34.05
N LYS A 101 13.71 9.56 33.38
CA LYS A 101 13.44 8.15 33.73
C LYS A 101 14.47 7.17 33.16
N TYR A 102 15.09 7.48 32.03
CA TYR A 102 15.93 6.52 31.29
C TYR A 102 17.38 7.00 31.05
N ILE A 103 17.74 8.22 31.45
CA ILE A 103 19.06 8.79 31.16
C ILE A 103 20.19 8.11 31.96
N ASP A 104 19.86 7.61 33.14
CA ASP A 104 20.73 6.79 33.97
C ASP A 104 20.51 5.31 33.62
N GLY A 105 21.53 4.65 33.09
CA GLY A 105 21.51 3.21 32.83
C GLY A 105 22.31 2.40 33.85
N GLU A 106 22.28 1.06 33.73
CA GLU A 106 23.07 0.12 34.57
C GLU A 106 24.60 0.37 34.53
N HIS A 107 25.07 1.21 33.60
CA HIS A 107 26.49 1.58 33.43
C HIS A 107 26.75 3.10 33.51
N GLY A 108 25.83 3.88 34.09
CA GLY A 108 25.94 5.34 34.25
C GLY A 108 25.39 6.15 33.07
N ASP A 109 25.87 7.40 32.94
CA ASP A 109 25.39 8.42 31.98
C ASP A 109 25.35 7.92 30.52
N ASN A 110 24.16 7.87 29.91
CA ASN A 110 24.04 7.52 28.49
C ASN A 110 24.40 8.71 27.58
N LYS A 111 25.60 8.64 26.98
CA LYS A 111 26.15 9.69 26.08
C LYS A 111 25.24 10.03 24.90
N LEU A 112 24.47 9.07 24.37
CA LEU A 112 23.58 9.29 23.23
C LEU A 112 22.33 10.07 23.65
N LEU A 113 21.72 9.71 24.78
CA LEU A 113 20.59 10.45 25.34
C LEU A 113 20.99 11.88 25.72
N TRP A 114 22.17 12.08 26.31
CA TRP A 114 22.70 13.42 26.57
C TRP A 114 22.97 14.23 25.30
N SER A 115 23.43 13.57 24.23
CA SER A 115 23.55 14.23 22.92
C SER A 115 22.20 14.66 22.35
N TRP A 116 21.14 13.89 22.57
CA TRP A 116 19.77 14.24 22.19
C TRP A 116 19.25 15.43 22.98
N VAL A 117 19.48 15.47 24.30
CA VAL A 117 19.15 16.62 25.15
C VAL A 117 19.81 17.89 24.60
N HIS A 118 21.10 17.84 24.28
CA HIS A 118 21.81 18.99 23.71
C HIS A 118 21.25 19.43 22.35
N HIS A 119 20.95 18.48 21.46
CA HIS A 119 20.44 18.77 20.12
C HIS A 119 19.03 19.37 20.14
N LEU A 120 18.16 18.89 21.03
CA LEU A 120 16.82 19.45 21.24
C LEU A 120 16.88 20.87 21.83
N THR A 121 17.74 21.09 22.84
CA THR A 121 17.94 22.42 23.43
C THR A 121 18.42 23.44 22.39
N LYS A 122 19.44 23.09 21.60
CA LYS A 122 19.98 23.95 20.54
C LYS A 122 18.95 24.27 19.46
N SER A 123 18.13 23.29 19.10
CA SER A 123 17.05 23.45 18.12
C SER A 123 15.95 24.37 18.65
N ALA A 124 15.59 24.26 19.93
CA ALA A 124 14.57 25.09 20.57
C ALA A 124 15.00 26.57 20.62
N ILE A 125 16.25 26.84 21.01
CA ILE A 125 16.85 28.19 21.03
C ILE A 125 16.82 28.84 19.63
N LYS A 126 17.11 28.07 18.58
CA LYS A 126 17.15 28.61 17.22
C LYS A 126 15.75 28.89 16.67
N GLN A 127 14.79 28.01 16.97
CA GLN A 127 13.39 28.18 16.54
C GLN A 127 12.71 29.36 17.26
N SER A 128 13.04 29.63 18.52
CA SER A 128 12.56 30.82 19.23
C SER A 128 13.16 32.12 18.65
N LYS A 129 14.43 32.12 18.22
CA LYS A 129 15.09 33.27 17.57
C LYS A 129 14.62 33.55 16.13
N SER A 130 14.17 32.53 15.40
CA SER A 130 13.80 32.62 13.97
C SER A 130 12.56 33.49 13.66
N ILE A 131 11.78 33.89 14.67
CA ILE A 131 10.54 34.67 14.45
C ILE A 131 10.71 36.17 14.70
N LEU A 132 11.77 36.60 15.38
CA LEU A 132 12.11 38.02 15.54
C LEU A 132 12.52 38.68 14.20
N SER A 133 12.85 37.91 13.16
CA SER A 133 13.28 38.42 11.85
C SER A 133 12.19 38.46 10.77
N LYS A 134 10.98 37.95 11.03
CA LYS A 134 9.94 37.78 9.99
C LYS A 134 8.73 38.71 10.11
N SER A 135 8.74 39.70 11.00
CA SER A 135 7.65 40.68 11.12
C SER A 135 7.75 41.84 10.11
N LYS A 136 7.90 41.57 8.81
CA LYS A 136 7.66 42.55 7.73
C LYS A 136 7.23 41.84 6.45
N ALA A 137 5.97 41.42 6.37
CA ALA A 137 5.28 41.21 5.09
C ALA A 137 3.76 41.19 5.29
N SER A 138 3.07 42.11 4.61
CA SER A 138 1.62 42.32 4.66
C SER A 138 0.85 41.23 3.89
N PRO A 139 -0.39 40.85 4.28
CA PRO A 139 -1.12 39.78 3.62
C PRO A 139 -1.86 40.27 2.37
N LYS A 140 -1.75 39.53 1.25
CA LYS A 140 -2.58 39.70 0.05
C LYS A 140 -3.96 39.06 0.26
N LYS A 141 -5.02 39.78 -0.12
CA LYS A 141 -6.44 39.40 -0.02
C LYS A 141 -6.79 38.25 -0.98
N SER A 142 -7.43 37.21 -0.44
CA SER A 142 -8.12 36.16 -1.19
C SER A 142 -9.52 36.64 -1.62
N ARG A 143 -9.87 36.46 -2.90
CA ARG A 143 -11.21 36.72 -3.46
C ARG A 143 -12.02 35.42 -3.41
N TYR A 144 -13.03 35.41 -2.55
CA TYR A 144 -14.03 34.34 -2.43
C TYR A 144 -15.03 34.43 -3.60
N ARG A 145 -15.18 33.35 -4.39
CA ARG A 145 -16.19 33.24 -5.46
C ARG A 145 -17.33 32.33 -4.98
N LYS A 146 -18.52 32.90 -4.77
CA LYS A 146 -19.74 32.17 -4.37
C LYS A 146 -20.16 31.17 -5.46
N THR A 147 -20.37 29.93 -5.06
CA THR A 147 -20.95 28.85 -5.87
C THR A 147 -22.47 28.92 -5.83
N GLY A 148 -23.12 28.92 -7.00
CA GLY A 148 -24.57 28.82 -7.16
C GLY A 148 -25.02 27.36 -7.21
N LYS A 149 -26.12 27.05 -6.52
CA LYS A 149 -26.80 25.74 -6.47
C LYS A 149 -27.17 25.24 -7.88
N ARG A 150 -26.84 23.99 -8.21
CA ARG A 150 -27.40 23.24 -9.35
C ARG A 150 -28.40 22.20 -8.81
N ASN A 151 -29.62 22.20 -9.37
CA ASN A 151 -30.63 21.16 -9.13
C ASN A 151 -30.27 19.88 -9.90
N GLY A 152 -30.47 18.72 -9.28
CA GLY A 152 -30.17 17.40 -9.86
C GLY A 152 -31.17 16.94 -10.94
N PRO A 153 -30.84 15.87 -11.71
CA PRO A 153 -31.66 15.38 -12.81
C PRO A 153 -32.80 14.47 -12.33
N GLN A 154 -33.98 14.57 -12.97
CA GLN A 154 -35.11 13.66 -12.77
C GLN A 154 -35.01 12.37 -13.63
N PRO A 155 -35.69 11.26 -13.25
CA PRO A 155 -35.59 9.97 -13.93
C PRO A 155 -36.38 9.91 -15.25
N ARG A 156 -35.84 9.20 -16.25
CA ARG A 156 -36.50 8.91 -17.54
C ARG A 156 -37.18 7.53 -17.55
N THR A 157 -38.39 7.46 -18.09
CA THR A 157 -39.18 6.23 -18.28
C THR A 157 -38.64 5.35 -19.43
N LYS A 158 -38.61 4.02 -19.25
CA LYS A 158 -38.15 3.04 -20.26
C LYS A 158 -39.18 2.88 -21.41
N ARG A 159 -38.69 2.83 -22.66
CA ARG A 159 -39.50 2.53 -23.88
C ARG A 159 -39.66 1.03 -24.10
N SER A 160 -40.73 0.63 -24.78
CA SER A 160 -41.07 -0.77 -25.05
C SER A 160 -40.21 -1.41 -26.16
N GLU A 161 -39.96 -2.70 -26.07
CA GLU A 161 -39.09 -3.45 -26.99
C GLU A 161 -39.64 -3.53 -28.43
N ALA A 162 -40.96 -3.46 -28.60
CA ALA A 162 -41.60 -3.41 -29.91
C ALA A 162 -41.24 -2.11 -30.67
N GLU A 163 -41.17 -0.98 -29.95
CA GLU A 163 -40.75 0.32 -30.49
C GLU A 163 -39.27 0.30 -30.92
N VAL A 164 -38.44 -0.41 -30.16
CA VAL A 164 -37.01 -0.60 -30.47
C VAL A 164 -36.82 -1.47 -31.71
N ARG A 165 -37.63 -2.53 -31.87
CA ARG A 165 -37.55 -3.47 -33.00
C ARG A 165 -38.07 -2.84 -34.30
N ALA A 166 -39.13 -2.03 -34.24
CA ALA A 166 -39.64 -1.27 -35.39
C ALA A 166 -38.62 -0.23 -35.90
N LYS A 167 -37.92 0.46 -35.00
CA LYS A 167 -36.84 1.40 -35.39
C LYS A 167 -35.61 0.71 -35.97
N LYS A 168 -35.29 -0.51 -35.51
CA LYS A 168 -34.21 -1.33 -36.09
C LYS A 168 -34.52 -1.82 -37.51
N GLN A 169 -35.78 -2.07 -37.85
CA GLN A 169 -36.19 -2.42 -39.23
C GLN A 169 -36.21 -1.19 -40.16
N ALA A 170 -36.55 0.00 -39.65
CA ALA A 170 -36.46 1.25 -40.42
C ALA A 170 -35.01 1.68 -40.71
N SER A 171 -34.02 1.22 -39.94
CA SER A 171 -32.59 1.53 -40.17
C SER A 171 -31.90 0.69 -41.26
N ALA A 172 -32.65 -0.05 -42.09
CA ALA A 172 -32.13 -0.72 -43.30
C ALA A 172 -31.99 0.22 -44.52
N ILE A 173 -32.24 1.52 -44.34
CA ILE A 173 -32.11 2.57 -45.35
C ILE A 173 -30.66 3.08 -45.35
N ARG A 174 -30.07 3.25 -46.54
CA ARG A 174 -28.68 3.72 -46.78
C ARG A 174 -28.33 5.04 -46.07
N TYR A 175 -29.34 5.84 -45.72
CA TYR A 175 -29.21 7.11 -45.03
C TYR A 175 -30.18 7.18 -43.83
N PRO A 176 -29.83 7.85 -42.72
CA PRO A 176 -30.69 7.99 -41.53
C PRO A 176 -32.01 8.76 -41.75
N HIS A 177 -32.21 9.36 -42.92
CA HIS A 177 -33.38 10.12 -43.38
C HIS A 177 -33.41 10.08 -44.91
N ASP A 178 -34.58 10.24 -45.53
CA ASP A 178 -34.69 10.40 -46.98
C ASP A 178 -33.98 11.70 -47.41
N PRO A 179 -32.93 11.65 -48.25
CA PRO A 179 -32.23 12.84 -48.73
C PRO A 179 -33.08 13.75 -49.62
N ASN A 180 -34.15 13.22 -50.24
CA ASN A 180 -35.03 13.99 -51.12
C ASN A 180 -36.09 14.80 -50.36
N ASP A 181 -36.25 14.54 -49.06
CA ASP A 181 -37.18 15.26 -48.16
C ASP A 181 -36.50 16.42 -47.44
N LEU A 182 -35.38 16.94 -47.94
CA LEU A 182 -34.60 18.01 -47.30
C LEU A 182 -34.47 19.21 -48.23
N GLU A 183 -34.85 20.39 -47.72
CA GLU A 183 -34.66 21.68 -48.37
C GLU A 183 -33.71 22.55 -47.52
N ASP A 184 -32.76 23.25 -48.17
CA ASP A 184 -31.77 24.07 -47.47
C ASP A 184 -32.40 25.35 -46.94
N ASP A 185 -32.07 25.69 -45.70
CA ASP A 185 -32.45 26.97 -45.13
C ASP A 185 -31.61 28.09 -45.79
N PRO A 186 -32.18 29.29 -46.02
CA PRO A 186 -31.42 30.42 -46.53
C PRO A 186 -30.25 30.75 -45.59
N PRO A 187 -29.12 31.25 -46.13
CA PRO A 187 -27.98 31.65 -45.31
C PRO A 187 -28.43 32.69 -44.29
N ASN A 188 -28.17 32.40 -43.01
CA ASN A 188 -28.57 33.28 -41.92
C ASN A 188 -27.65 34.51 -41.91
N ASP A 189 -28.12 35.63 -42.43
CA ASP A 189 -27.45 36.92 -42.31
C ASP A 189 -27.56 37.43 -40.86
N GLU A 190 -26.39 37.69 -40.25
CA GLU A 190 -26.13 38.43 -39.02
C GLU A 190 -27.20 38.39 -37.90
N SER A 191 -27.02 37.49 -36.92
CA SER A 191 -27.58 37.68 -35.57
C SER A 191 -26.47 37.63 -34.51
N GLY A 192 -26.12 38.81 -34.00
CA GLY A 192 -25.02 39.06 -33.05
C GLY A 192 -25.24 38.55 -31.62
N SER A 193 -25.95 37.44 -31.40
CA SER A 193 -26.02 36.81 -30.07
C SER A 193 -26.13 35.29 -30.15
N GLY A 194 -25.00 34.60 -29.92
CA GLY A 194 -24.89 33.15 -29.87
C GLY A 194 -23.47 32.70 -29.56
N ARG A 195 -23.27 31.41 -29.25
CA ARG A 195 -21.92 30.81 -29.13
C ARG A 195 -21.10 31.11 -30.38
N SER A 196 -19.78 31.28 -30.22
CA SER A 196 -18.82 31.42 -31.31
C SER A 196 -19.08 30.38 -32.41
N ARG A 197 -19.21 30.83 -33.66
CA ARG A 197 -19.40 29.95 -34.82
C ARG A 197 -18.20 29.01 -34.93
N ASP A 198 -18.48 27.75 -35.21
CA ASP A 198 -17.46 26.76 -35.54
C ASP A 198 -17.31 26.76 -37.06
N GLU A 199 -16.29 27.47 -37.54
CA GLU A 199 -16.06 27.73 -38.96
C GLU A 199 -15.87 26.44 -39.76
N LEU A 200 -15.29 25.40 -39.16
CA LEU A 200 -15.12 24.09 -39.80
C LEU A 200 -16.46 23.38 -39.94
N LEU A 201 -17.28 23.35 -38.90
CA LEU A 201 -18.61 22.75 -38.98
C LEU A 201 -19.55 23.50 -39.94
N ASP A 202 -19.39 24.82 -40.09
CA ASP A 202 -20.12 25.62 -41.07
C ASP A 202 -19.74 25.24 -42.51
N LYS A 203 -18.47 24.88 -42.78
CA LYS A 203 -18.02 24.37 -44.10
C LYS A 203 -18.50 22.94 -44.38
N LEU A 204 -18.59 22.11 -43.34
CA LEU A 204 -18.94 20.68 -43.45
C LEU A 204 -20.45 20.41 -43.51
N THR A 205 -21.28 21.41 -43.17
CA THR A 205 -22.73 21.19 -43.02
C THR A 205 -23.58 22.34 -43.53
N ALA A 206 -24.76 21.99 -44.06
CA ALA A 206 -25.81 22.94 -44.44
C ALA A 206 -27.03 22.77 -43.50
N PRO A 207 -27.55 23.86 -42.89
CA PRO A 207 -28.84 23.82 -42.21
C PRO A 207 -29.96 23.54 -43.22
N CYS A 208 -30.88 22.66 -42.85
CA CYS A 208 -32.00 22.27 -43.69
C CYS A 208 -33.21 21.91 -42.82
N HIS A 209 -34.39 21.89 -43.43
CA HIS A 209 -35.62 21.39 -42.79
C HIS A 209 -36.23 20.28 -43.64
N SER A 210 -37.11 19.49 -43.01
CA SER A 210 -37.89 18.48 -43.73
C SER A 210 -39.02 19.16 -44.49
N ILE A 211 -39.24 18.75 -45.75
CA ILE A 211 -40.38 19.24 -46.55
C ILE A 211 -41.70 18.75 -45.94
N THR A 212 -41.71 17.52 -45.44
CA THR A 212 -42.89 16.93 -44.78
C THR A 212 -43.17 17.48 -43.38
N ASP A 213 -42.14 17.91 -42.64
CA ASP A 213 -42.29 18.55 -41.32
C ASP A 213 -41.29 19.72 -41.13
N PRO A 214 -41.69 20.95 -41.54
CA PRO A 214 -40.83 22.13 -41.44
C PRO A 214 -40.43 22.52 -40.01
N SER A 215 -41.11 21.98 -38.98
CA SER A 215 -40.77 22.23 -37.58
C SER A 215 -39.52 21.47 -37.12
N HIS A 216 -39.09 20.48 -37.90
CA HIS A 216 -37.91 19.67 -37.60
C HIS A 216 -36.67 20.20 -38.31
N HIS A 217 -35.93 21.06 -37.62
CA HIS A 217 -34.63 21.53 -38.08
C HIS A 217 -33.60 20.38 -38.09
N ARG A 218 -32.90 20.30 -39.22
CA ARG A 218 -31.86 19.32 -39.50
C ARG A 218 -30.61 20.01 -40.02
N VAL A 219 -29.56 19.22 -40.09
CA VAL A 219 -28.28 19.64 -40.62
C VAL A 219 -27.82 18.52 -41.55
N ARG A 220 -27.53 18.82 -42.82
CA ARG A 220 -27.04 17.84 -43.80
C ARG A 220 -25.58 18.06 -44.14
N CYS A 221 -24.93 17.03 -44.65
CA CYS A 221 -23.56 17.11 -45.14
C CYS A 221 -23.49 18.03 -46.36
N SER A 222 -22.47 18.89 -46.44
CA SER A 222 -22.23 19.77 -47.60
C SER A 222 -21.60 19.06 -48.80
N GLY A 223 -21.21 17.79 -48.65
CA GLY A 223 -20.55 17.02 -49.71
C GLY A 223 -21.46 16.73 -50.91
N ILE A 224 -20.93 16.90 -52.12
CA ILE A 224 -21.66 16.68 -53.38
C ILE A 224 -22.11 15.22 -53.47
N GLY A 225 -23.42 15.01 -53.63
CA GLY A 225 -24.02 13.67 -53.72
C GLY A 225 -24.12 12.90 -52.40
N CYS A 226 -23.81 13.55 -51.25
CA CYS A 226 -23.95 12.92 -49.94
C CYS A 226 -25.35 13.16 -49.34
N GLY A 227 -26.09 12.07 -49.11
CA GLY A 227 -27.43 12.12 -48.50
C GLY A 227 -27.46 12.13 -46.97
N TRP A 228 -26.32 12.30 -46.29
CA TRP A 228 -26.25 12.15 -44.84
C TRP A 228 -26.78 13.39 -44.11
N SER A 229 -27.66 13.20 -43.13
CA SER A 229 -28.20 14.28 -42.31
C SER A 229 -28.37 13.90 -40.84
N TRP A 230 -28.42 14.92 -39.98
CA TRP A 230 -28.58 14.81 -38.52
C TRP A 230 -29.72 15.71 -38.06
N ALA A 231 -30.50 15.25 -37.07
CA ALA A 231 -31.46 16.11 -36.39
C ALA A 231 -30.73 17.18 -35.57
N GLY A 232 -31.26 18.40 -35.52
CA GLY A 232 -30.74 19.46 -34.67
C GLY A 232 -30.81 19.09 -33.17
N PRO A 233 -29.93 19.65 -32.31
CA PRO A 233 -28.86 20.61 -32.59
C PRO A 233 -27.60 19.98 -33.24
N ARG A 234 -26.79 20.78 -33.93
CA ARG A 234 -25.54 20.35 -34.60
C ARG A 234 -24.51 19.82 -33.59
N ILE A 235 -24.21 18.51 -33.65
CA ILE A 235 -23.21 17.86 -32.78
C ILE A 235 -21.92 17.59 -33.58
N GLY A 236 -20.85 18.34 -33.30
CA GLY A 236 -19.59 18.31 -34.06
C GLY A 236 -18.98 16.90 -34.20
N ALA A 237 -18.93 16.11 -33.13
CA ALA A 237 -18.36 14.76 -33.16
C ALA A 237 -19.05 13.80 -34.16
N ARG A 238 -20.35 13.97 -34.42
CA ARG A 238 -21.09 13.14 -35.39
C ARG A 238 -20.83 13.57 -36.83
N VAL A 239 -20.74 14.88 -37.05
CA VAL A 239 -20.43 15.48 -38.34
C VAL A 239 -19.01 15.11 -38.76
N LEU A 240 -18.02 15.33 -37.89
CA LEU A 240 -16.61 15.05 -38.17
C LEU A 240 -16.34 13.58 -38.48
N ARG A 241 -17.02 12.65 -37.77
CA ARG A 241 -16.89 11.20 -38.01
C ARG A 241 -17.35 10.80 -39.42
N HIS A 242 -18.40 11.44 -39.91
CA HIS A 242 -18.89 11.21 -41.28
C HIS A 242 -18.00 11.93 -42.29
N ALA A 243 -17.68 13.20 -42.04
CA ALA A 243 -16.93 14.05 -42.96
C ALA A 243 -15.60 13.43 -43.41
N TYR A 244 -14.83 12.87 -42.47
CA TYR A 244 -13.57 12.18 -42.76
C TYR A 244 -13.69 11.05 -43.82
N ARG A 245 -14.85 10.39 -43.90
CA ARG A 245 -15.09 9.24 -44.80
C ARG A 245 -16.02 9.59 -45.97
N CYS A 246 -16.45 10.84 -46.07
CA CYS A 246 -17.43 11.24 -47.06
C CYS A 246 -16.76 11.45 -48.43
N GLY A 247 -16.98 10.55 -49.38
CA GLY A 247 -16.45 10.68 -50.75
C GLY A 247 -17.03 11.84 -51.58
N GLY A 248 -18.00 12.59 -51.03
CA GLY A 248 -18.54 13.80 -51.65
C GLY A 248 -17.93 15.10 -51.10
N LEU A 249 -17.11 15.03 -50.04
CA LEU A 249 -16.37 16.19 -49.52
C LEU A 249 -14.98 16.26 -50.17
N ASP A 250 -14.51 17.48 -50.38
CA ASP A 250 -13.17 17.76 -50.88
C ASP A 250 -12.07 17.22 -49.95
N ASP A 251 -10.96 16.75 -50.53
CA ASP A 251 -9.84 16.14 -49.80
C ASP A 251 -9.25 17.08 -48.74
N ASP A 252 -9.21 18.39 -49.01
CA ASP A 252 -8.69 19.39 -48.07
C ASP A 252 -9.63 19.51 -46.86
N LEU A 253 -10.94 19.55 -47.10
CA LEU A 253 -11.96 19.57 -46.03
C LEU A 253 -11.99 18.28 -45.22
N ARG A 254 -11.71 17.13 -45.85
CA ARG A 254 -11.58 15.85 -45.16
C ARG A 254 -10.35 15.81 -44.25
N THR A 255 -9.24 16.39 -44.69
CA THR A 255 -8.00 16.47 -43.93
C THR A 255 -8.14 17.45 -42.74
N GLU A 256 -8.89 18.54 -42.89
CA GLU A 256 -9.22 19.44 -41.77
C GLU A 256 -10.09 18.77 -40.68
N THR A 257 -10.73 17.62 -40.96
CA THR A 257 -11.59 16.89 -40.00
C THR A 257 -10.85 15.95 -39.03
N GLU A 258 -9.53 16.10 -38.90
CA GLU A 258 -8.61 15.31 -38.05
C GLU A 258 -8.85 15.44 -36.52
N VAL A 259 -10.10 15.30 -36.06
CA VAL A 259 -10.47 15.12 -34.64
C VAL A 259 -10.54 13.64 -34.25
N LEU A 260 -10.73 12.75 -35.23
CA LEU A 260 -10.66 11.29 -35.02
C LEU A 260 -9.25 10.77 -34.64
N PRO A 261 -8.12 11.26 -35.20
CA PRO A 261 -6.78 10.89 -34.76
C PRO A 261 -6.53 11.20 -33.29
N VAL A 262 -7.02 12.33 -32.78
CA VAL A 262 -6.85 12.74 -31.37
C VAL A 262 -7.59 11.80 -30.41
N ILE A 263 -8.83 11.42 -30.76
CA ILE A 263 -9.61 10.45 -29.96
C ILE A 263 -8.96 9.05 -30.02
N ASN A 264 -8.46 8.63 -31.19
CA ASN A 264 -7.73 7.38 -31.34
C ASN A 264 -6.39 7.39 -30.58
N ALA A 265 -5.69 8.53 -30.56
CA ALA A 265 -4.42 8.69 -29.85
C ALA A 265 -4.61 8.59 -28.34
N GLN A 266 -5.60 9.30 -27.77
CA GLN A 266 -5.89 9.21 -26.33
C GLN A 266 -6.32 7.80 -25.93
N GLN A 267 -7.24 7.19 -26.68
CA GLN A 267 -7.71 5.83 -26.38
C GLN A 267 -6.58 4.79 -26.49
N ARG A 268 -5.64 5.01 -27.41
CA ARG A 268 -4.45 4.20 -27.56
C ARG A 268 -3.48 4.40 -26.38
N GLU A 269 -3.21 5.64 -25.98
CA GLU A 269 -2.40 5.95 -24.80
C GLU A 269 -3.00 5.34 -23.54
N ASP A 270 -4.31 5.45 -23.33
CA ASP A 270 -5.00 4.85 -22.18
C ASP A 270 -4.85 3.32 -22.18
N THR A 271 -4.99 2.68 -23.36
CA THR A 271 -4.81 1.23 -23.51
C THR A 271 -3.39 0.80 -23.16
N ILE A 272 -2.38 1.55 -23.65
CA ILE A 272 -0.97 1.28 -23.38
C ILE A 272 -0.66 1.48 -21.89
N ASN A 273 -1.12 2.58 -21.31
CA ASN A 273 -0.90 2.90 -19.90
C ASN A 273 -1.59 1.90 -18.96
N HIS A 274 -2.76 1.39 -19.33
CA HIS A 274 -3.42 0.32 -18.59
C HIS A 274 -2.65 -1.00 -18.70
N ALA A 275 -2.16 -1.37 -19.89
CA ALA A 275 -1.30 -2.55 -20.04
C ALA A 275 0.00 -2.42 -19.23
N LEU A 276 0.59 -1.22 -19.20
CA LEU A 276 1.75 -0.90 -18.37
C LEU A 276 1.45 -1.04 -16.88
N LEU A 277 0.33 -0.49 -16.40
CA LEU A 277 -0.12 -0.65 -15.01
C LEU A 277 -0.17 -2.14 -14.62
N LYS A 278 -0.82 -2.98 -15.44
CA LYS A 278 -0.92 -4.42 -15.18
C LYS A 278 0.46 -5.08 -15.09
N PHE A 279 1.35 -4.77 -16.03
CA PHE A 279 2.72 -5.30 -16.01
C PHE A 279 3.49 -4.89 -14.74
N LEU A 280 3.39 -3.61 -14.35
CA LEU A 280 4.06 -3.11 -13.15
C LEU A 280 3.53 -3.81 -11.89
N CYS A 281 2.21 -3.96 -11.77
CA CYS A 281 1.57 -4.63 -10.64
C CYS A 281 1.91 -6.12 -10.58
N ASP A 282 1.77 -6.86 -11.69
CA ASP A 282 2.04 -8.30 -11.77
C ASP A 282 3.51 -8.64 -11.46
N ARG A 283 4.43 -7.79 -11.92
CA ARG A 283 5.87 -7.99 -11.71
C ARG A 283 6.41 -7.32 -10.46
N MET A 284 5.57 -6.66 -9.66
CA MET A 284 5.96 -5.86 -8.49
C MET A 284 7.08 -4.85 -8.82
N ILE A 285 7.00 -4.22 -9.98
CA ILE A 285 7.96 -3.21 -10.43
C ILE A 285 7.52 -1.86 -9.85
N ALA A 286 8.43 -1.18 -9.15
CA ALA A 286 8.15 0.15 -8.62
C ALA A 286 7.80 1.13 -9.75
N PRO A 287 6.75 1.98 -9.60
CA PRO A 287 6.38 2.96 -10.63
C PRO A 287 7.54 3.86 -11.06
N SER A 288 8.51 4.13 -10.19
CA SER A 288 9.72 4.91 -10.54
C SER A 288 10.52 4.35 -11.72
N ALA A 289 10.32 3.07 -12.09
CA ALA A 289 10.95 2.46 -13.27
C ALA A 289 10.59 3.19 -14.57
N VAL A 290 9.38 3.77 -14.67
CA VAL A 290 8.91 4.43 -15.89
C VAL A 290 9.42 5.86 -16.05
N ASP A 291 9.97 6.46 -14.98
CA ASP A 291 10.51 7.83 -15.05
C ASP A 291 11.98 7.87 -15.55
N CYS A 292 12.62 6.70 -15.65
CA CYS A 292 14.03 6.64 -16.06
C CYS A 292 14.21 6.97 -17.54
N SER A 293 15.39 7.50 -17.91
CA SER A 293 15.67 7.88 -19.31
C SER A 293 15.66 6.69 -20.26
N ARG A 294 16.08 5.50 -19.80
CA ARG A 294 16.09 4.27 -20.60
C ARG A 294 14.67 3.81 -20.97
N TRP A 295 13.69 4.02 -20.08
CA TRP A 295 12.28 3.73 -20.38
C TRP A 295 11.75 4.65 -21.47
N ARG A 296 12.04 5.95 -21.38
CA ARG A 296 11.64 6.92 -22.42
C ARG A 296 12.25 6.59 -23.78
N GLU A 297 13.54 6.28 -23.83
CA GLU A 297 14.20 5.85 -25.07
C GLU A 297 13.60 4.55 -25.64
N PHE A 298 13.23 3.60 -24.78
CA PHE A 298 12.58 2.36 -25.19
C PHE A 298 11.19 2.61 -25.81
N ILE A 299 10.36 3.44 -25.17
CA ILE A 299 9.04 3.79 -25.70
C ILE A 299 9.17 4.59 -26.99
N GLU A 300 10.08 5.56 -27.06
CA GLU A 300 10.33 6.37 -28.25
C GLU A 300 10.80 5.52 -29.44
N ALA A 301 11.61 4.48 -29.19
CA ALA A 301 12.04 3.53 -30.22
C ALA A 301 10.91 2.61 -30.72
N ILE A 302 9.89 2.35 -29.90
CA ILE A 302 8.70 1.58 -30.29
C ILE A 302 7.74 2.50 -31.05
N ASP A 303 7.38 3.62 -30.46
CA ASP A 303 6.52 4.63 -31.04
C ASP A 303 6.74 6.01 -30.39
N PRO A 304 7.27 7.00 -31.14
CA PRO A 304 7.52 8.34 -30.62
C PRO A 304 6.25 9.15 -30.34
N SER A 305 5.08 8.71 -30.81
CA SER A 305 3.78 9.36 -30.57
C SER A 305 3.11 8.95 -29.26
N VAL A 306 3.65 7.94 -28.55
CA VAL A 306 3.07 7.39 -27.33
C VAL A 306 3.73 7.99 -26.09
N HIS A 307 2.92 8.51 -25.18
CA HIS A 307 3.38 8.97 -23.88
C HIS A 307 2.93 8.03 -22.76
N THR A 308 3.89 7.47 -22.03
CA THR A 308 3.59 6.73 -20.80
C THR A 308 3.43 7.69 -19.63
N ALA A 309 2.47 7.39 -18.76
CA ALA A 309 2.24 8.14 -17.54
C ALA A 309 3.47 8.13 -16.62
N SER A 310 3.62 9.20 -15.82
CA SER A 310 4.69 9.29 -14.82
C SER A 310 4.48 8.31 -13.66
N ALA A 311 5.53 8.01 -12.91
CA ALA A 311 5.44 7.19 -11.70
C ALA A 311 4.38 7.70 -10.72
N SER A 312 4.31 9.01 -10.51
CA SER A 312 3.30 9.63 -9.64
C SER A 312 1.88 9.45 -10.16
N THR A 313 1.67 9.58 -11.47
CA THR A 313 0.35 9.40 -12.08
C THR A 313 -0.11 7.94 -11.96
N ILE A 314 0.82 7.00 -12.19
CA ILE A 314 0.54 5.58 -12.03
C ILE A 314 0.19 5.27 -10.57
N ALA A 315 1.01 5.72 -9.61
CA ALA A 315 0.82 5.42 -8.19
C ALA A 315 -0.42 6.08 -7.59
N ASP A 316 -0.62 7.38 -7.84
CA ASP A 316 -1.64 8.16 -7.14
C ASP A 316 -3.01 8.09 -7.83
N SER A 317 -3.05 7.83 -9.15
CA SER A 317 -4.29 7.85 -9.93
C SER A 317 -4.63 6.48 -10.51
N PHE A 318 -3.72 5.83 -11.24
CA PHE A 318 -4.08 4.60 -11.95
C PHE A 318 -4.27 3.42 -11.00
N VAL A 319 -3.34 3.22 -10.06
CA VAL A 319 -3.46 2.16 -9.04
C VAL A 319 -4.71 2.39 -8.19
N THR A 320 -4.98 3.62 -7.76
CA THR A 320 -6.14 3.94 -6.92
C THR A 320 -7.47 3.75 -7.65
N THR A 321 -7.54 4.16 -8.92
CA THR A 321 -8.74 3.99 -9.76
C THR A 321 -8.99 2.52 -10.09
N GLU A 322 -7.94 1.78 -10.47
CA GLU A 322 -8.05 0.36 -10.79
C GLU A 322 -8.40 -0.46 -9.53
N ALA A 323 -7.80 -0.13 -8.38
CA ALA A 323 -8.14 -0.77 -7.11
C ALA A 323 -9.62 -0.54 -6.73
N ALA A 324 -10.13 0.70 -6.90
CA ALA A 324 -11.54 0.98 -6.64
C ALA A 324 -12.48 0.20 -7.58
N TYR A 325 -12.12 0.11 -8.87
CA TYR A 325 -12.87 -0.70 -9.85
C TYR A 325 -12.88 -2.19 -9.50
N ILE A 326 -11.71 -2.76 -9.17
CA ILE A 326 -11.58 -4.17 -8.75
C ILE A 326 -12.33 -4.43 -7.44
N HIS A 327 -12.33 -3.47 -6.52
CA HIS A 327 -13.08 -3.54 -5.26
C HIS A 327 -14.59 -3.62 -5.52
N GLU A 328 -15.14 -2.72 -6.34
CA GLU A 328 -16.57 -2.75 -6.71
C GLU A 328 -16.94 -4.06 -7.42
N ALA A 329 -16.09 -4.55 -8.33
CA ALA A 329 -16.29 -5.82 -9.00
C ALA A 329 -16.27 -7.01 -8.01
N SER A 330 -15.35 -6.99 -7.04
CA SER A 330 -15.26 -8.02 -6.00
C SER A 330 -16.48 -8.02 -5.10
N VAL A 331 -16.97 -6.85 -4.66
CA VAL A 331 -18.21 -6.75 -3.88
C VAL A 331 -19.40 -7.29 -4.67
N HIS A 332 -19.50 -6.93 -5.96
CA HIS A 332 -20.58 -7.42 -6.82
C HIS A 332 -20.57 -8.94 -6.94
N GLU A 333 -19.42 -9.54 -7.26
CA GLU A 333 -19.26 -10.99 -7.36
C GLU A 333 -19.61 -11.68 -6.04
N LEU A 334 -19.00 -11.24 -4.93
CA LEU A 334 -19.18 -11.85 -3.61
C LEU A 334 -20.64 -11.79 -3.13
N SER A 335 -21.37 -10.72 -3.44
CA SER A 335 -22.79 -10.58 -3.06
C SER A 335 -23.73 -11.61 -3.71
N GLN A 336 -23.25 -12.34 -4.73
CA GLN A 336 -24.03 -13.39 -5.40
C GLN A 336 -23.78 -14.78 -4.80
N HIS A 337 -22.93 -14.88 -3.78
CA HIS A 337 -22.53 -16.15 -3.17
C HIS A 337 -22.82 -16.17 -1.68
N ASP A 338 -23.10 -17.37 -1.17
CA ASP A 338 -23.29 -17.62 0.25
C ASP A 338 -22.14 -18.48 0.80
N HIS A 339 -22.10 -18.56 2.14
CA HIS A 339 -21.09 -19.31 2.90
C HIS A 339 -19.66 -18.81 2.70
N LEU A 340 -19.52 -17.52 2.42
CA LEU A 340 -18.23 -16.84 2.32
C LEU A 340 -17.44 -16.95 3.62
N THR A 341 -16.12 -17.02 3.48
CA THR A 341 -15.20 -17.01 4.62
C THR A 341 -14.38 -15.72 4.60
N LEU A 342 -14.46 -14.95 5.68
CA LEU A 342 -13.62 -13.77 5.86
C LEU A 342 -12.35 -14.17 6.62
N SER A 343 -11.19 -13.81 6.10
CA SER A 343 -9.92 -13.93 6.82
C SER A 343 -9.27 -12.57 6.96
N TYR A 344 -8.58 -12.34 8.07
CA TYR A 344 -7.79 -11.12 8.23
C TYR A 344 -6.47 -11.41 8.91
N ASP A 345 -5.45 -10.63 8.53
CA ASP A 345 -4.10 -10.76 9.05
C ASP A 345 -3.51 -9.39 9.36
N GLY A 346 -2.63 -9.36 10.37
CA GLY A 346 -1.99 -8.15 10.87
C GLY A 346 -0.49 -8.27 10.81
N GLY A 347 0.16 -7.32 10.13
CA GLY A 347 1.61 -7.28 9.98
C GLY A 347 2.20 -5.95 10.40
N THR A 348 3.52 -5.95 10.61
CA THR A 348 4.31 -4.72 10.72
C THR A 348 5.37 -4.72 9.62
N THR A 349 5.41 -3.64 8.84
CA THR A 349 6.42 -3.46 7.80
C THR A 349 7.79 -3.23 8.43
N ARG A 350 8.85 -3.34 7.62
CA ARG A 350 10.22 -3.02 8.07
C ARG A 350 10.42 -1.56 8.49
N LYS A 351 9.48 -0.68 8.13
CA LYS A 351 9.46 0.74 8.54
C LYS A 351 8.62 0.97 9.80
N HIS A 352 8.22 -0.10 10.49
CA HIS A 352 7.32 -0.06 11.64
C HIS A 352 5.93 0.50 11.32
N GLU A 353 5.47 0.32 10.08
CA GLU A 353 4.09 0.65 9.72
C GLU A 353 3.22 -0.57 10.01
N SER A 354 2.08 -0.39 10.68
CA SER A 354 1.15 -1.49 10.86
C SER A 354 0.14 -1.53 9.73
N VAL A 355 -0.11 -2.72 9.20
CA VAL A 355 -1.13 -2.94 8.19
C VAL A 355 -1.97 -4.15 8.58
N TYR A 356 -3.28 -4.00 8.51
CA TYR A 356 -4.24 -5.10 8.55
C TYR A 356 -4.82 -5.32 7.17
N THR A 357 -4.80 -6.56 6.71
CA THR A 357 -5.47 -6.95 5.47
C THR A 357 -6.72 -7.74 5.77
N VAL A 358 -7.79 -7.47 5.03
CA VAL A 358 -9.03 -8.25 5.07
C VAL A 358 -9.25 -8.90 3.73
N HIS A 359 -9.54 -10.19 3.75
CA HIS A 359 -9.76 -11.00 2.58
C HIS A 359 -11.09 -11.76 2.70
N ILE A 360 -11.77 -11.95 1.58
CA ILE A 360 -12.96 -12.78 1.51
C ILE A 360 -12.70 -13.88 0.48
N THR A 361 -12.92 -15.12 0.89
CA THR A 361 -12.76 -16.29 0.02
C THR A 361 -14.11 -16.89 -0.30
N ASN A 362 -14.36 -17.11 -1.59
CA ASN A 362 -15.50 -17.87 -2.06
C ASN A 362 -15.17 -19.37 -1.96
N PRO A 363 -15.91 -20.18 -1.16
CA PRO A 363 -15.60 -21.60 -1.01
C PRO A 363 -15.81 -22.42 -2.29
N ALA A 364 -16.68 -21.97 -3.21
CA ALA A 364 -17.00 -22.67 -4.44
C ALA A 364 -15.89 -22.50 -5.49
N THR A 365 -15.38 -21.27 -5.69
CA THR A 365 -14.32 -20.98 -6.66
C THR A 365 -12.92 -21.09 -6.06
N ARG A 366 -12.81 -20.98 -4.73
CA ARG A 366 -11.55 -20.82 -3.97
C ARG A 366 -10.79 -19.53 -4.29
N GLU A 367 -11.45 -18.58 -4.91
CA GLU A 367 -10.87 -17.27 -5.19
C GLU A 367 -10.92 -16.41 -3.93
N ALA A 368 -9.80 -15.75 -3.64
CA ALA A 368 -9.65 -14.84 -2.52
C ALA A 368 -9.59 -13.39 -3.04
N HIS A 369 -10.44 -12.54 -2.48
CA HIS A 369 -10.53 -11.12 -2.81
C HIS A 369 -9.96 -10.31 -1.64
N ILE A 370 -9.06 -9.37 -1.94
CA ILE A 370 -8.62 -8.39 -0.96
C ILE A 370 -9.66 -7.26 -0.88
N MET A 371 -10.18 -7.03 0.32
CA MET A 371 -11.25 -6.05 0.55
C MET A 371 -10.76 -4.81 1.29
N GLU A 372 -9.71 -4.95 2.11
CA GLU A 372 -9.18 -3.84 2.89
C GLU A 372 -7.69 -4.03 3.14
N GLY A 373 -6.95 -2.92 3.15
CA GLY A 373 -5.54 -2.82 3.45
C GLY A 373 -5.32 -1.67 4.44
N ASN A 374 -5.87 -1.83 5.64
CA ASN A 374 -5.93 -0.76 6.63
C ASN A 374 -4.53 -0.47 7.19
N GLU A 375 -3.99 0.69 6.83
CA GLU A 375 -2.83 1.27 7.49
C GLU A 375 -3.25 1.74 8.90
N ALA A 376 -2.71 1.10 9.92
CA ALA A 376 -3.07 1.28 11.32
C ALA A 376 -1.92 1.88 12.15
N SER A 377 -0.96 2.55 11.51
CA SER A 377 0.22 3.06 12.21
C SER A 377 -0.14 4.18 13.19
N GLY A 378 0.41 4.09 14.40
CA GLY A 378 0.13 5.06 15.47
C GLY A 378 -1.26 4.94 16.10
N VAL A 379 -2.04 3.94 15.71
CA VAL A 379 -3.31 3.56 16.35
C VAL A 379 -3.04 2.41 17.32
N SER A 380 -3.78 2.34 18.43
CA SER A 380 -3.72 1.13 19.28
C SER A 380 -4.46 0.01 18.55
N HIS A 381 -3.81 -1.14 18.34
CA HIS A 381 -4.40 -2.28 17.63
C HIS A 381 -5.40 -3.02 18.52
N THR A 382 -6.37 -2.32 19.08
CA THR A 382 -7.35 -2.91 19.99
C THR A 382 -8.29 -3.82 19.20
N ALA A 383 -8.98 -4.71 19.93
CA ALA A 383 -9.97 -5.59 19.32
C ALA A 383 -11.06 -4.79 18.58
N GLU A 384 -11.45 -3.63 19.12
CA GLU A 384 -12.48 -2.76 18.57
C GLU A 384 -12.05 -2.12 17.25
N HIS A 385 -10.78 -1.71 17.12
CA HIS A 385 -10.24 -1.21 15.85
C HIS A 385 -10.32 -2.28 14.77
N ILE A 386 -9.85 -3.49 15.09
CA ILE A 386 -9.89 -4.64 14.18
C ILE A 386 -11.34 -4.96 13.79
N CYS A 387 -12.27 -4.99 14.75
CA CYS A 387 -13.69 -5.18 14.47
C CYS A 387 -14.25 -4.14 13.51
N SER A 388 -13.90 -2.86 13.66
CA SER A 388 -14.38 -1.80 12.76
C SER A 388 -13.95 -2.01 11.30
N VAL A 389 -12.74 -2.53 11.10
CA VAL A 389 -12.17 -2.82 9.79
C VAL A 389 -12.89 -4.03 9.16
N ILE A 390 -13.10 -5.08 9.95
CA ILE A 390 -13.81 -6.30 9.53
C ILE A 390 -15.28 -6.01 9.22
N ASP A 391 -15.96 -5.29 10.11
CA ASP A 391 -17.38 -4.97 10.02
C ASP A 391 -17.69 -4.13 8.78
N LYS A 392 -16.79 -3.21 8.39
CA LYS A 392 -16.88 -2.49 7.12
C LYS A 392 -16.94 -3.47 5.94
N ALA A 393 -15.98 -4.41 5.85
CA ALA A 393 -15.94 -5.38 4.75
C ALA A 393 -17.15 -6.33 4.75
N LEU A 394 -17.62 -6.77 5.93
CA LEU A 394 -18.83 -7.59 6.05
C LEU A 394 -20.07 -6.83 5.55
N LYS A 395 -20.23 -5.57 5.94
CA LYS A 395 -21.39 -4.74 5.56
C LYS A 395 -21.43 -4.38 4.08
N GLU A 396 -20.28 -4.24 3.44
CA GLU A 396 -20.21 -3.96 2.00
C GLU A 396 -20.75 -5.11 1.14
N VAL A 397 -20.45 -6.36 1.50
CA VAL A 397 -20.98 -7.56 0.81
C VAL A 397 -22.36 -7.96 1.33
N GLY A 398 -22.58 -7.85 2.64
CA GLY A 398 -23.78 -8.29 3.34
C GLY A 398 -23.46 -9.39 4.36
N PRO A 399 -23.62 -9.16 5.68
CA PRO A 399 -23.22 -10.12 6.71
C PRO A 399 -23.92 -11.50 6.62
N GLY A 400 -25.09 -11.56 5.99
CA GLY A 400 -25.85 -12.81 5.78
C GLY A 400 -25.17 -13.80 4.84
N HIS A 401 -24.22 -13.34 4.00
CA HIS A 401 -23.51 -14.20 3.06
C HIS A 401 -22.34 -14.97 3.70
N PHE A 402 -21.97 -14.66 4.94
CA PHE A 402 -20.77 -15.21 5.59
C PHE A 402 -21.11 -16.38 6.51
N ALA A 403 -20.33 -17.46 6.39
CA ALA A 403 -20.41 -18.60 7.30
C ALA A 403 -19.29 -18.60 8.35
N ALA A 404 -18.13 -18.04 8.04
CA ALA A 404 -16.98 -18.13 8.93
C ALA A 404 -16.06 -16.91 8.89
N ILE A 405 -15.35 -16.71 9.99
CA ILE A 405 -14.26 -15.75 10.13
C ILE A 405 -13.00 -16.45 10.66
N VAL A 406 -11.85 -16.12 10.07
CA VAL A 406 -10.55 -16.76 10.35
C VAL A 406 -9.50 -15.70 10.68
N SER A 407 -8.72 -15.93 11.73
CA SER A 407 -7.52 -15.13 12.03
C SER A 407 -6.51 -15.95 12.83
N ASP A 408 -5.32 -15.41 13.03
CA ASP A 408 -4.38 -15.93 14.02
C ASP A 408 -4.97 -15.88 15.45
N ASN A 409 -4.20 -16.41 16.41
CA ASN A 409 -4.64 -16.49 17.80
C ASN A 409 -3.96 -15.46 18.71
N ALA A 410 -3.46 -14.35 18.14
CA ALA A 410 -2.96 -13.23 18.92
C ALA A 410 -4.07 -12.65 19.82
N GLY A 411 -3.69 -11.99 20.92
CA GLY A 411 -4.66 -11.54 21.94
C GLY A 411 -5.78 -10.66 21.35
N ASN A 412 -5.41 -9.65 20.55
CA ASN A 412 -6.36 -8.69 20.00
C ASN A 412 -7.20 -9.28 18.86
N THR A 413 -6.62 -10.14 18.03
CA THR A 413 -7.33 -10.79 16.92
C THR A 413 -8.33 -11.82 17.45
N ARG A 414 -7.97 -12.61 18.47
CA ARG A 414 -8.90 -13.49 19.18
C ARG A 414 -10.05 -12.74 19.84
N ALA A 415 -9.75 -11.62 20.49
CA ALA A 415 -10.78 -10.76 21.08
C ALA A 415 -11.71 -10.20 20.00
N ALA A 416 -11.17 -9.74 18.86
CA ALA A 416 -11.94 -9.28 17.73
C ALA A 416 -12.88 -10.38 17.18
N ARG A 417 -12.39 -11.61 16.94
CA ARG A 417 -13.26 -12.74 16.55
C ARG A 417 -14.40 -12.97 17.54
N SER A 418 -14.12 -12.87 18.83
CA SER A 418 -15.13 -13.06 19.88
C SER A 418 -16.20 -11.97 19.84
N LEU A 419 -15.81 -10.71 19.63
CA LEU A 419 -16.73 -9.59 19.44
C LEU A 419 -17.57 -9.74 18.16
N MET A 420 -16.94 -10.13 17.05
CA MET A 420 -17.66 -10.37 15.79
C MET A 420 -18.71 -11.47 15.92
N GLN A 421 -18.43 -12.53 16.68
CA GLN A 421 -19.38 -13.60 16.94
C GLN A 421 -20.55 -13.17 17.83
N GLN A 422 -20.33 -12.20 18.73
CA GLN A 422 -21.43 -11.63 19.52
C GLN A 422 -22.36 -10.77 18.64
N GLU A 423 -21.80 -10.01 17.69
CA GLU A 423 -22.59 -9.18 16.76
C GLU A 423 -23.27 -10.00 15.66
N TYR A 424 -22.60 -11.04 15.15
CA TYR A 424 -23.08 -11.94 14.10
C TYR A 424 -23.03 -13.41 14.56
N PRO A 425 -24.02 -13.87 15.36
CA PRO A 425 -23.97 -15.20 16.01
C PRO A 425 -23.92 -16.41 15.09
N TRP A 426 -24.30 -16.26 13.81
CA TRP A 426 -24.23 -17.34 12.82
C TRP A 426 -22.83 -17.51 12.21
N ILE A 427 -21.93 -16.53 12.37
CA ILE A 427 -20.58 -16.60 11.83
C ILE A 427 -19.70 -17.43 12.77
N ILE A 428 -19.17 -18.52 12.24
CA ILE A 428 -18.29 -19.44 12.97
C ILE A 428 -16.90 -18.83 13.07
N THR A 429 -16.32 -18.81 14.28
CA THR A 429 -14.94 -18.38 14.50
C THR A 429 -13.98 -19.55 14.33
N LEU A 430 -13.06 -19.43 13.37
CA LEU A 430 -12.02 -20.42 13.10
C LEU A 430 -10.65 -19.83 13.42
N GLN A 431 -9.72 -20.70 13.83
CA GLN A 431 -8.31 -20.31 13.98
C GLN A 431 -7.59 -20.56 12.67
N ASP A 432 -6.59 -19.73 12.36
CA ASP A 432 -5.75 -19.95 11.19
C ASP A 432 -4.95 -21.25 11.32
N ALA A 433 -5.22 -22.18 10.41
CA ALA A 433 -4.53 -23.46 10.33
C ALA A 433 -3.04 -23.29 10.06
N CYS A 434 -2.63 -22.31 9.26
CA CYS A 434 -1.23 -22.09 8.91
C CYS A 434 -0.41 -21.69 10.15
N HIS A 435 -0.92 -20.76 10.97
CA HIS A 435 -0.33 -20.43 12.25
C HIS A 435 -0.28 -21.63 13.22
N GLN A 436 -1.32 -22.47 13.26
CA GLN A 436 -1.35 -23.65 14.14
C GLN A 436 -0.31 -24.70 13.73
N LEU A 437 -0.19 -25.00 12.42
CA LEU A 437 0.84 -25.90 11.90
C LEU A 437 2.25 -25.37 12.20
N ASN A 438 2.46 -24.07 12.05
CA ASN A 438 3.73 -23.45 12.39
C ASN A 438 4.05 -23.53 13.90
N ASN A 439 3.04 -23.38 14.77
CA ASN A 439 3.24 -23.53 16.21
C ASN A 439 3.59 -24.98 16.57
N ALA A 440 2.90 -25.97 15.97
CA ALA A 440 3.26 -27.38 16.16
C ALA A 440 4.70 -27.67 15.71
N ALA A 441 5.13 -27.13 14.57
CA ALA A 441 6.52 -27.24 14.11
C ALA A 441 7.53 -26.59 15.08
N LYS A 442 7.17 -25.46 15.69
CA LYS A 442 7.99 -24.82 16.73
C LYS A 442 8.11 -25.68 17.99
N ASP A 443 7.01 -26.26 18.45
CA ASP A 443 6.98 -27.11 19.64
C ASP A 443 7.86 -28.36 19.45
N VAL A 444 7.78 -29.00 18.27
CA VAL A 444 8.69 -30.09 17.88
C VAL A 444 10.15 -29.62 17.90
N GLY A 445 10.44 -28.44 17.35
CA GLY A 445 11.79 -27.88 17.34
C GLY A 445 12.33 -27.47 18.73
N GLN A 446 11.48 -27.39 19.75
CA GLN A 446 11.87 -27.10 21.13
C GLN A 446 12.17 -28.35 21.97
N LEU A 447 11.85 -29.54 21.46
CA LEU A 447 12.14 -30.79 22.15
C LEU A 447 13.65 -30.91 22.41
N ASP A 448 14.01 -31.26 23.66
CA ASP A 448 15.41 -31.44 24.08
C ASP A 448 16.18 -32.40 23.16
N TYR A 449 15.49 -33.40 22.60
CA TYR A 449 16.03 -34.35 21.64
C TYR A 449 16.68 -33.69 20.42
N PHE A 450 16.14 -32.57 19.93
CA PHE A 450 16.63 -31.87 18.73
C PHE A 450 17.50 -30.65 19.02
N GLN A 451 17.69 -30.25 20.29
CA GLN A 451 18.41 -29.01 20.62
C GLN A 451 19.85 -29.02 20.09
N GLU A 452 20.62 -30.08 20.35
CA GLU A 452 22.00 -30.23 19.87
C GLU A 452 22.06 -30.17 18.32
N CYS A 453 21.16 -30.88 17.65
CA CYS A 453 21.05 -30.89 16.19
C CYS A 453 20.74 -29.48 15.64
N ILE A 454 19.81 -28.74 16.26
CA ILE A 454 19.41 -27.40 15.81
C ILE A 454 20.53 -26.39 16.06
N GLU A 455 21.30 -26.51 17.15
CA GLU A 455 22.47 -25.67 17.42
C GLU A 455 23.60 -25.91 16.40
N GLN A 456 23.86 -27.18 16.05
CA GLN A 456 24.81 -27.55 15.00
C GLN A 456 24.36 -27.02 13.63
N LEU A 457 23.08 -27.19 13.29
CA LEU A 457 22.46 -26.64 12.08
C LEU A 457 22.65 -25.11 12.00
N ARG A 458 22.34 -24.39 13.07
CA ARG A 458 22.54 -22.93 13.16
C ARG A 458 23.99 -22.54 12.96
N SER A 459 24.92 -23.32 13.52
CA SER A 459 26.36 -23.07 13.41
C SER A 459 26.86 -23.24 11.96
N ILE A 460 26.40 -24.28 11.27
CA ILE A 460 26.68 -24.49 9.83
C ILE A 460 26.19 -23.31 9.02
N ILE A 461 24.90 -22.96 9.15
CA ILE A 461 24.29 -21.87 8.39
C ILE A 461 25.03 -20.55 8.66
N LYS A 462 25.31 -20.24 9.93
CA LYS A 462 26.06 -19.04 10.33
C LYS A 462 27.43 -18.99 9.69
N HIS A 463 28.18 -20.09 9.69
CA HIS A 463 29.51 -20.14 9.06
C HIS A 463 29.44 -19.78 7.57
N PHE A 464 28.58 -20.46 6.81
CA PHE A 464 28.47 -20.23 5.37
C PHE A 464 27.85 -18.87 5.01
N HIS A 465 26.99 -18.29 5.85
CA HIS A 465 26.49 -16.93 5.64
C HIS A 465 27.54 -15.85 5.97
N SER A 466 28.44 -16.12 6.90
CA SER A 466 29.49 -15.18 7.32
C SER A 466 30.76 -15.22 6.45
N SER A 467 31.05 -16.36 5.83
CA SER A 467 32.26 -16.57 5.03
C SER A 467 31.92 -16.56 3.54
N SER A 468 32.27 -15.46 2.85
CA SER A 468 32.14 -15.36 1.39
C SER A 468 32.93 -16.45 0.66
N TYR A 469 34.07 -16.85 1.23
CA TYR A 469 34.88 -17.96 0.73
C TYR A 469 34.12 -19.28 0.80
N ALA A 470 33.61 -19.66 1.98
CA ALA A 470 32.87 -20.91 2.16
C ALA A 470 31.59 -20.93 1.31
N ALA A 471 30.84 -19.83 1.29
CA ALA A 471 29.64 -19.68 0.48
C ALA A 471 29.90 -19.92 -1.01
N ARG A 472 30.96 -19.32 -1.56
CA ARG A 472 31.31 -19.43 -2.98
C ARG A 472 31.73 -20.85 -3.35
N HIS A 473 32.53 -21.51 -2.51
CA HIS A 473 32.94 -22.89 -2.75
C HIS A 473 31.77 -23.87 -2.67
N LEU A 474 30.85 -23.69 -1.70
CA LEU A 474 29.63 -24.49 -1.64
C LEU A 474 28.72 -24.26 -2.86
N ALA A 475 28.58 -23.01 -3.31
CA ALA A 475 27.81 -22.69 -4.52
C ALA A 475 28.40 -23.36 -5.77
N ALA A 476 29.73 -23.38 -5.92
CA ALA A 476 30.39 -24.04 -7.03
C ALA A 476 30.16 -25.56 -7.03
N LEU A 477 30.31 -26.22 -5.86
CA LEU A 477 30.01 -27.65 -5.75
C LEU A 477 28.53 -27.94 -6.02
N ARG A 478 27.60 -27.09 -5.54
CA ARG A 478 26.17 -27.26 -5.82
C ARG A 478 25.86 -27.25 -7.32
N VAL A 479 26.53 -26.40 -8.10
CA VAL A 479 26.38 -26.40 -9.56
C VAL A 479 26.92 -27.71 -10.16
N ALA A 480 28.10 -28.16 -9.71
CA ALA A 480 28.72 -29.39 -10.20
C ALA A 480 27.89 -30.65 -9.89
N TYR A 481 27.22 -30.68 -8.73
CA TYR A 481 26.38 -31.80 -8.28
C TYR A 481 24.88 -31.59 -8.54
N HIS A 482 24.50 -30.58 -9.31
CA HIS A 482 23.11 -30.27 -9.67
C HIS A 482 22.14 -30.09 -8.47
N ILE A 483 22.63 -29.50 -7.37
CA ILE A 483 21.81 -29.16 -6.20
C ILE A 483 21.27 -27.73 -6.35
N ALA A 484 20.01 -27.63 -6.73
CA ALA A 484 19.34 -26.35 -7.03
C ALA A 484 19.30 -25.37 -5.86
N GLU A 485 19.09 -25.86 -4.62
CA GLU A 485 18.84 -25.02 -3.44
C GLU A 485 20.08 -24.91 -2.55
N GLY A 486 20.28 -23.72 -1.98
CA GLY A 486 21.38 -23.45 -1.05
C GLY A 486 20.91 -23.56 0.39
N LEU A 487 21.85 -23.35 1.32
CA LEU A 487 21.51 -23.27 2.74
C LEU A 487 20.47 -22.17 2.97
N VAL A 488 19.38 -22.53 3.64
CA VAL A 488 18.30 -21.62 3.99
C VAL A 488 18.50 -21.14 5.42
N ALA A 489 18.46 -19.82 5.63
CA ALA A 489 18.50 -19.25 6.97
C ALA A 489 17.19 -19.49 7.74
N ILE A 490 17.33 -19.75 9.05
CA ILE A 490 16.20 -19.82 9.97
C ILE A 490 15.70 -18.38 10.22
N GLY A 491 14.57 -18.04 9.59
CA GLY A 491 13.92 -16.75 9.75
C GLY A 491 12.92 -16.74 10.91
N LEU A 492 12.83 -15.60 11.62
CA LEU A 492 11.88 -15.39 12.72
C LEU A 492 10.42 -15.31 12.24
N THR A 493 10.20 -14.79 11.02
CA THR A 493 8.87 -14.48 10.47
C THR A 493 8.37 -15.48 9.44
N ARG A 494 9.16 -16.50 9.08
CA ARG A 494 8.78 -17.52 8.09
C ARG A 494 8.30 -18.78 8.80
N PHE A 495 7.18 -19.35 8.33
CA PHE A 495 6.67 -20.60 8.87
C PHE A 495 7.61 -21.77 8.59
N ALA A 496 7.67 -22.71 9.54
CA ALA A 496 8.48 -23.92 9.45
C ALA A 496 9.95 -23.66 9.05
N SER A 497 10.53 -22.51 9.43
CA SER A 497 11.87 -22.11 8.96
C SER A 497 12.98 -23.09 9.36
N ILE A 498 12.80 -23.82 10.46
CA ILE A 498 13.70 -24.90 10.90
C ILE A 498 13.68 -26.06 9.90
N TYR A 499 12.51 -26.44 9.36
CA TYR A 499 12.41 -27.50 8.35
C TYR A 499 13.20 -27.13 7.10
N TYR A 500 12.95 -25.95 6.51
CA TYR A 500 13.63 -25.54 5.28
C TYR A 500 15.14 -25.43 5.47
N ALA A 501 15.59 -24.95 6.64
CA ALA A 501 16.99 -24.92 7.02
C ALA A 501 17.59 -26.32 7.14
N ALA A 502 16.89 -27.25 7.81
CA ALA A 502 17.33 -28.62 8.00
C ALA A 502 17.39 -29.39 6.68
N TYR A 503 16.33 -29.30 5.86
CA TYR A 503 16.22 -29.95 4.57
C TYR A 503 17.30 -29.48 3.58
N SER A 504 17.52 -28.16 3.48
CA SER A 504 18.59 -27.61 2.63
C SER A 504 19.98 -28.01 3.12
N THR A 505 20.20 -28.04 4.44
CA THR A 505 21.45 -28.51 5.04
C THR A 505 21.67 -29.99 4.77
N LEU A 506 20.65 -30.83 4.90
CA LEU A 506 20.74 -32.27 4.65
C LEU A 506 21.17 -32.55 3.20
N LYS A 507 20.62 -31.81 2.22
CA LYS A 507 21.06 -31.88 0.82
C LYS A 507 22.50 -31.41 0.62
N CYS A 508 22.91 -30.34 1.31
CA CYS A 508 24.25 -29.77 1.16
C CYS A 508 25.31 -30.49 1.99
N LEU A 509 24.93 -31.32 2.96
CA LEU A 509 25.84 -31.95 3.92
C LEU A 509 26.95 -32.77 3.25
N PRO A 510 26.70 -33.60 2.21
CA PRO A 510 27.77 -34.30 1.50
C PRO A 510 28.81 -33.34 0.91
N LEU A 511 28.37 -32.21 0.34
CA LEU A 511 29.26 -31.20 -0.25
C LEU A 511 30.07 -30.48 0.82
N ILE A 512 29.45 -30.15 1.95
CA ILE A 512 30.15 -29.53 3.08
C ILE A 512 31.24 -30.47 3.59
N ARG A 513 30.96 -31.78 3.68
CA ARG A 513 31.97 -32.79 4.04
C ARG A 513 33.10 -32.87 3.03
N GLU A 514 32.80 -32.80 1.73
CA GLU A 514 33.81 -32.76 0.67
C GLU A 514 34.75 -31.57 0.85
N LEU A 515 34.21 -30.37 1.09
CA LEU A 515 35.01 -29.16 1.32
C LEU A 515 35.93 -29.27 2.53
N ILE A 516 35.50 -29.93 3.60
CA ILE A 516 36.32 -30.17 4.79
C ILE A 516 37.41 -31.21 4.49
N SER A 517 37.03 -32.33 3.88
CA SER A 517 37.96 -33.44 3.60
C SER A 517 39.03 -33.10 2.55
N SER A 518 38.71 -32.19 1.62
CA SER A 518 39.65 -31.68 0.61
C SER A 518 40.57 -30.57 1.14
N GLY A 519 40.39 -30.13 2.39
CA GLY A 519 41.16 -29.04 2.99
C GLY A 519 40.82 -27.65 2.44
N VAL A 520 39.76 -27.52 1.63
CA VAL A 520 39.26 -26.22 1.15
C VAL A 520 38.72 -25.43 2.34
N LEU A 521 37.98 -26.07 3.24
CA LEU A 521 37.61 -25.49 4.52
C LEU A 521 38.53 -26.00 5.61
N ASP A 522 39.46 -25.15 6.04
CA ASP A 522 40.32 -25.42 7.20
C ASP A 522 39.53 -25.21 8.50
N ILE A 523 39.20 -26.32 9.16
CA ILE A 523 38.46 -26.34 10.42
C ILE A 523 39.41 -26.71 11.56
N ASN A 524 39.84 -25.71 12.30
CA ASN A 524 40.64 -25.89 13.51
C ASN A 524 39.76 -26.05 14.77
N ALA A 525 40.38 -26.37 15.91
CA ALA A 525 39.69 -26.58 17.19
C ALA A 525 38.94 -25.34 17.72
N ALA A 526 39.24 -24.15 17.21
CA ALA A 526 38.53 -22.92 17.55
C ALA A 526 37.27 -22.69 16.67
N SER A 527 37.10 -23.48 15.61
CA SER A 527 35.94 -23.38 14.73
C SER A 527 34.69 -23.97 15.38
N PRO A 528 33.54 -23.29 15.32
CA PRO A 528 32.25 -23.86 15.74
C PRO A 528 31.85 -25.14 14.99
N LEU A 529 32.53 -25.44 13.88
CA LEU A 529 32.31 -26.63 13.06
C LEU A 529 33.33 -27.74 13.32
N TYR A 530 34.19 -27.62 14.33
CA TYR A 530 35.25 -28.62 14.60
C TYR A 530 34.73 -30.04 14.81
N TRP A 531 33.53 -30.18 15.39
CA TRP A 531 32.86 -31.48 15.53
C TRP A 531 32.63 -32.20 14.19
N MET A 532 32.60 -31.48 13.06
CA MET A 532 32.43 -32.08 11.72
C MET A 532 33.67 -32.88 11.25
N VAL A 533 34.79 -32.78 11.95
CA VAL A 533 35.98 -33.61 11.71
C VAL A 533 35.77 -35.04 12.22
N ASP A 534 34.94 -35.22 13.27
CA ASP A 534 34.59 -36.54 13.78
C ASP A 534 33.47 -37.18 12.95
N ARG A 535 33.77 -38.34 12.35
CA ARG A 535 32.81 -39.10 11.53
C ARG A 535 31.59 -39.55 12.33
N ASN A 536 31.75 -39.88 13.61
CA ASN A 536 30.64 -40.35 14.45
C ASN A 536 29.69 -39.21 14.78
N ALA A 537 30.23 -38.05 15.17
CA ALA A 537 29.45 -36.83 15.38
C ALA A 537 28.66 -36.42 14.12
N VAL A 538 29.29 -36.45 12.94
CA VAL A 538 28.60 -36.14 11.67
C VAL A 538 27.51 -37.16 11.34
N TRP A 539 27.74 -38.44 11.59
CA TRP A 539 26.72 -39.46 11.36
C TRP A 539 25.52 -39.28 12.28
N LYS A 540 25.76 -39.04 13.58
CA LYS A 540 24.72 -38.72 14.57
C LYS A 540 23.92 -37.48 14.16
N PHE A 541 24.60 -36.40 13.76
CA PHE A 541 23.96 -35.19 13.27
C PHE A 541 23.10 -35.46 12.03
N GLN A 542 23.63 -36.19 11.05
CA GLN A 542 22.90 -36.52 9.83
C GLN A 542 21.63 -37.34 10.12
N GLU A 543 21.71 -38.31 11.03
CA GLU A 543 20.57 -39.11 11.46
C GLU A 543 19.50 -38.24 12.14
N GLN A 544 19.89 -37.44 13.13
CA GLN A 544 18.96 -36.54 13.83
C GLN A 544 18.37 -35.47 12.90
N LEU A 545 19.16 -34.95 11.97
CA LEU A 545 18.71 -33.97 10.98
C LEU A 545 17.67 -34.59 10.03
N ALA A 546 17.89 -35.83 9.58
CA ALA A 546 16.94 -36.55 8.75
C ALA A 546 15.63 -36.83 9.51
N GLN A 547 15.71 -37.22 10.78
CA GLN A 547 14.53 -37.39 11.63
C GLN A 547 13.79 -36.07 11.84
N LEU A 548 14.51 -34.97 12.11
CA LEU A 548 13.92 -33.64 12.26
C LEU A 548 13.19 -33.21 10.99
N VAL A 549 13.78 -33.44 9.81
CA VAL A 549 13.13 -33.20 8.52
C VAL A 549 11.85 -34.03 8.39
N ALA A 550 11.91 -35.33 8.64
CA ALA A 550 10.76 -36.23 8.48
C ALA A 550 9.60 -35.89 9.44
N VAL A 551 9.90 -35.46 10.67
CA VAL A 551 8.87 -35.08 11.65
C VAL A 551 8.27 -33.71 11.32
N LEU A 552 9.06 -32.78 10.78
CA LEU A 552 8.58 -31.44 10.44
C LEU A 552 7.93 -31.34 9.05
N GLU A 553 8.23 -32.26 8.12
CA GLU A 553 7.73 -32.26 6.74
C GLU A 553 6.19 -32.13 6.63
N PRO A 554 5.35 -32.80 7.45
CA PRO A 554 3.90 -32.66 7.36
C PRO A 554 3.37 -31.25 7.71
N PHE A 555 4.18 -30.40 8.35
CA PHE A 555 3.81 -29.05 8.76
C PHE A 555 4.34 -27.95 7.83
N ALA A 556 5.19 -28.30 6.85
CA ALA A 556 6.06 -27.36 6.14
C ALA A 556 5.65 -27.04 4.71
#